data_AF-A0A4S3TKC2-F1
#
_entry.id   AF-A0A4S3TKC2-F1
#
_cell.length_a   1.000
_cell.length_b   1.000
_cell.length_c   1.000
_cell.angle_alpha   90.00
_cell.angle_beta   90.00
_cell.angle_gamma   90.00
#
_symmetry.space_group_name_H-M   'P 1'
#
loop_
_entity.id
_entity.type
_entity.pdbx_description
1 polymer ?
#
loop_
_entity_poly.entity_id
_entity_poly.type
_entity_poly.pdbx_seq_one_letter_code
_entity_poly.pdbx_strand_id
1 'polypeptide(L)'
;MELSPEEYGAYWRASIYVAAGILLVALSYRFVIVDLFGFGNAGALIMGLVLFGAIVFAGTFLVILGLARLVRTAIDAEMRG
;
A
#
# COMPACT_ATOMS: atom_id res chain seq x y z
N MET A 1 -10.05 -19.31 22.23
CA MET A 1 -9.33 -18.16 22.82
C MET A 1 -10.23 -16.95 22.61
N GLU A 2 -10.78 -16.39 23.68
CA GLU A 2 -11.52 -15.12 23.60
C GLU A 2 -10.48 -14.01 23.42
N LEU A 3 -10.52 -13.33 22.27
CA LEU A 3 -9.62 -12.22 21.97
C LEU A 3 -9.93 -11.05 22.91
N SER A 4 -8.90 -10.46 23.50
CA SER A 4 -9.06 -9.22 24.24
C SER A 4 -9.59 -8.09 23.32
N PRO A 5 -10.27 -7.07 23.84
CA PRO A 5 -10.79 -5.97 23.03
C PRO A 5 -9.72 -5.26 22.19
N GLU A 6 -8.49 -5.21 22.70
CA GLU A 6 -7.34 -4.60 22.03
C GLU A 6 -6.87 -5.43 20.83
N GLU A 7 -6.78 -6.76 21.00
CA GLU A 7 -6.44 -7.67 19.92
C GLU A 7 -7.51 -7.64 18.82
N TYR A 8 -8.81 -7.59 19.19
CA TYR A 8 -9.89 -7.44 18.21
C TYR A 8 -9.76 -6.15 17.40
N GLY A 9 -9.41 -5.03 18.06
CA GLY A 9 -9.15 -3.76 17.38
C GLY A 9 -7.94 -3.81 16.44
N ALA A 10 -6.90 -4.55 16.80
CA ALA A 10 -5.73 -4.76 15.94
C ALA A 10 -6.09 -5.57 14.69
N TYR A 11 -6.86 -6.66 14.83
CA TYR A 11 -7.35 -7.45 13.70
C TYR A 11 -8.25 -6.64 12.77
N TRP A 12 -9.15 -5.82 13.33
CA TRP A 12 -10.00 -4.94 12.54
C TRP A 12 -9.18 -3.97 11.68
N ARG A 13 -8.19 -3.29 12.27
CA ARG A 13 -7.30 -2.38 11.53
C ARG A 13 -6.49 -3.13 10.47
N ALA A 14 -5.93 -4.29 10.81
CA ALA A 14 -5.21 -5.14 9.87
C ALA A 14 -6.08 -5.52 8.66
N SER A 15 -7.33 -5.91 8.90
CA SER A 15 -8.27 -6.27 7.83
C SER A 15 -8.59 -5.11 6.89
N ILE A 16 -8.66 -3.87 7.40
CA ILE A 16 -8.83 -2.67 6.58
C ILE A 16 -7.60 -2.45 5.68
N TYR A 17 -6.38 -2.61 6.20
CA TYR A 17 -5.17 -2.45 5.39
C TYR A 17 -5.08 -3.51 4.28
N VAL A 18 -5.43 -4.75 4.58
CA VAL A 18 -5.47 -5.84 3.59
C VAL A 18 -6.54 -5.56 2.53
N ALA A 19 -7.75 -5.17 2.93
CA ALA A 19 -8.84 -4.84 2.01
C ALA A 19 -8.46 -3.65 1.11
N ALA A 20 -7.84 -2.62 1.66
CA ALA A 20 -7.34 -1.47 0.91
C ALA A 20 -6.26 -1.88 -0.11
N GLY A 21 -5.34 -2.77 0.26
CA GLY A 21 -4.33 -3.32 -0.65
C GLY A 21 -4.95 -4.09 -1.81
N ILE A 22 -5.93 -4.96 -1.53
CA ILE A 22 -6.66 -5.72 -2.56
C ILE A 22 -7.41 -4.76 -3.50
N LEU A 23 -8.12 -3.76 -2.96
CA LEU A 23 -8.80 -2.75 -3.74
C LEU A 23 -7.83 -1.98 -4.65
N LEU A 24 -6.68 -1.58 -4.13
CA LEU A 24 -5.67 -0.87 -4.91
C LEU A 24 -5.17 -1.71 -6.09
N VAL A 25 -4.88 -2.99 -5.87
CA VAL A 25 -4.46 -3.92 -6.94
C VAL A 25 -5.56 -4.10 -7.98
N ALA A 26 -6.80 -4.34 -7.54
CA ALA A 26 -7.94 -4.54 -8.43
C ALA A 26 -8.23 -3.30 -9.29
N LEU A 27 -8.21 -2.11 -8.67
CA LEU A 27 -8.43 -0.84 -9.37
C LEU A 27 -7.26 -0.52 -10.32
N SER A 28 -6.03 -0.78 -9.91
CA SER A 28 -4.85 -0.61 -10.77
C SER A 28 -4.92 -1.54 -11.98
N TYR A 29 -5.32 -2.80 -11.79
CA TYR A 29 -5.53 -3.72 -12.89
C TYR A 29 -6.62 -3.22 -13.84
N ARG A 30 -7.79 -2.84 -13.31
CA ARG A 30 -8.96 -2.44 -14.11
C ARG A 30 -8.75 -1.15 -14.88
N PHE A 31 -8.17 -0.12 -14.27
CA PHE A 31 -8.15 1.24 -14.81
C PHE A 31 -6.78 1.68 -15.33
N VAL A 32 -5.71 0.97 -14.98
CA VAL A 32 -4.36 1.30 -15.46
C VAL A 32 -3.90 0.23 -16.43
N ILE A 33 -3.85 -1.03 -16.00
CA ILE A 33 -3.27 -2.11 -16.81
C ILE A 33 -4.13 -2.41 -18.04
N VAL A 34 -5.44 -2.66 -17.87
CA VAL A 34 -6.33 -2.99 -18.99
C VAL A 34 -6.32 -1.89 -20.06
N ASP A 35 -6.39 -0.62 -19.66
CA ASP A 35 -6.42 0.50 -20.60
C ASP A 35 -5.04 0.79 -21.22
N LEU A 36 -3.96 0.62 -20.45
CA LEU A 36 -2.59 0.78 -20.93
C LEU A 36 -2.23 -0.25 -22.01
N PHE A 37 -2.64 -1.52 -21.83
CA PHE A 37 -2.40 -2.59 -22.80
C PHE A 37 -3.45 -2.64 -23.93
N GLY A 38 -4.59 -1.97 -23.77
CA GLY A 38 -5.56 -1.74 -24.84
C GLY A 38 -5.12 -0.67 -25.85
N PHE A 39 -4.13 0.15 -25.49
CA PHE A 39 -3.58 1.19 -26.37
C PHE A 39 -2.62 0.59 -27.40
N GLY A 40 -2.93 0.73 -28.69
CA GLY A 40 -2.10 0.24 -29.79
C GLY A 40 -0.80 1.03 -30.04
N ASN A 41 -0.50 2.06 -29.25
CA ASN A 41 0.69 2.90 -29.40
C ASN A 41 1.79 2.47 -28.42
N ALA A 42 2.86 1.88 -28.95
CA ALA A 42 3.99 1.41 -28.17
C ALA A 42 4.69 2.50 -27.34
N GLY A 43 4.77 3.73 -27.85
CA GLY A 43 5.41 4.85 -27.13
C GLY A 43 4.61 5.26 -25.88
N ALA A 44 3.29 5.30 -25.99
CA ALA A 44 2.41 5.56 -24.85
C ALA A 44 2.50 4.44 -23.80
N LEU A 45 2.56 3.19 -24.24
CA LEU A 45 2.71 2.03 -23.37
C LEU A 45 4.02 2.08 -22.58
N ILE A 46 5.15 2.37 -23.25
CA ILE A 46 6.45 2.51 -22.60
C ILE A 46 6.42 3.63 -21.55
N MET A 47 5.86 4.80 -21.88
CA MET A 47 5.75 5.88 -20.91
C MET A 47 4.85 5.53 -19.73
N GLY A 48 3.73 4.84 -19.96
CA GLY A 48 2.88 4.38 -18.87
C GLY A 48 3.60 3.43 -17.92
N LEU A 49 4.41 2.50 -18.45
CA LEU A 49 5.23 1.60 -17.61
C LEU A 49 6.28 2.37 -16.80
N VAL A 50 6.95 3.35 -17.40
CA VAL A 50 7.94 4.19 -16.72
C VAL A 50 7.28 4.99 -15.59
N LEU A 51 6.14 5.64 -15.86
CA LEU A 51 5.41 6.40 -14.85
C LEU A 51 4.88 5.50 -13.74
N PHE A 52 4.36 4.32 -14.06
CA PHE A 52 3.92 3.35 -13.07
C PHE A 52 5.09 2.93 -12.17
N GLY A 53 6.24 2.59 -12.75
CA GLY A 53 7.46 2.28 -11.99
C GLY A 53 7.89 3.42 -11.07
N ALA A 54 7.87 4.66 -11.56
CA ALA A 54 8.20 5.84 -10.77
C ALA A 54 7.24 6.05 -9.58
N ILE A 55 5.94 5.86 -9.79
CA ILE A 55 4.92 5.95 -8.73
C ILE A 55 5.10 4.85 -7.70
N VAL A 56 5.32 3.60 -8.14
CA VAL A 56 5.58 2.47 -7.22
C VAL A 56 6.83 2.73 -6.39
N PHE A 57 7.90 3.22 -7.02
CA PHE A 57 9.14 3.55 -6.33
C PHE A 57 8.94 4.66 -5.29
N ALA A 58 8.32 5.77 -5.67
CA ALA A 58 8.04 6.88 -4.76
C ALA A 58 7.09 6.47 -3.63
N GLY A 59 6.04 5.71 -3.95
CA GLY A 59 5.10 5.16 -2.96
C GLY A 59 5.78 4.24 -1.96
N THR A 60 6.68 3.36 -2.41
CA THR A 60 7.46 2.47 -1.54
C THR A 60 8.31 3.28 -0.57
N PHE A 61 8.99 4.32 -1.04
CA PHE A 61 9.79 5.20 -0.18
C PHE A 61 8.95 5.87 0.92
N LEU A 62 7.77 6.40 0.56
CA LEU A 62 6.84 7.00 1.53
C LEU A 62 6.31 5.99 2.55
N VAL A 63 5.99 4.77 2.11
CA VAL A 63 5.56 3.68 3.01
C VAL A 63 6.66 3.34 4.00
N ILE A 64 7.91 3.20 3.55
CA ILE A 64 9.05 2.90 4.44
C ILE A 64 9.27 4.04 5.45
N LEU A 65 9.14 5.30 5.06
CA LEU A 65 9.21 6.42 6.00
C LEU A 65 8.08 6.38 7.03
N GLY A 66 6.86 6.03 6.61
CA GLY A 66 5.73 5.83 7.52
C GLY A 66 5.99 4.69 8.50
N LEU A 67 6.51 3.56 8.01
CA LEU A 67 6.85 2.40 8.82
C LEU A 67 7.94 2.72 9.86
N ALA A 68 8.99 3.43 9.45
CA ALA A 68 10.07 3.86 10.34
C ALA A 68 9.54 4.78 11.46
N ARG A 69 8.63 5.69 11.13
CA ARG A 69 7.97 6.54 12.14
C ARG A 69 7.12 5.71 13.11
N LEU A 70 6.34 4.77 12.59
CA LEU A 70 5.49 3.89 13.39
C LEU A 70 6.32 3.05 14.37
N VAL A 71 7.41 2.43 13.90
CA VAL A 71 8.35 1.67 14.75
C VAL A 71 8.94 2.57 15.83
N ARG A 72 9.38 3.78 15.47
CA ARG A 72 9.92 4.73 16.45
C ARG A 72 8.90 5.10 17.52
N THR A 73 7.66 5.40 17.12
CA THR A 73 6.58 5.70 18.07
C THR A 73 6.28 4.52 18.99
N ALA A 74 6.32 3.29 18.48
CA ALA A 74 6.11 2.10 19.31
C ALA A 74 7.23 1.93 20.36
N ILE A 75 8.50 2.06 19.95
CA ILE A 75 9.65 1.97 20.85
C ILE A 75 9.61 3.10 21.90
N ASP A 76 9.31 4.34 21.49
CA ASP A 76 9.21 5.48 22.40
C ASP A 76 8.09 5.30 23.45
N ALA A 77 7.01 4.59 23.10
CA ALA A 77 5.94 4.25 24.03
C ALA A 77 6.37 3.16 25.02
N GLU A 78 7.08 2.13 24.55
CA GLU A 78 7.62 1.05 25.40
C GLU A 78 8.63 1.58 26.42
N MET A 79 9.50 2.51 26.04
CA MET A 79 10.50 3.08 26.96
C MET A 79 9.93 4.04 28.03
N ARG A 80 8.65 4.43 27.93
CA ARG A 80 7.98 5.35 28.86
C ARG A 80 7.02 4.66 29.82
N GLY A 81 6.67 3.39 29.56
CA GLY A 81 5.92 2.53 30.47
C GLY A 81 6.85 1.81 31.44
#